data_AF-A0A349H1W5-F1
#
_entry.id   AF-A0A349H1W5-F1
#
_cell.length_a   1.000
_cell.length_b   1.000
_cell.length_c   1.000
_cell.angle_alpha   90.00
_cell.angle_beta   90.00
_cell.angle_gamma   90.00
#
_symmetry.space_group_name_H-M   'P 1'
#
loop_
_entity.id
_entity.type
_entity.pdbx_description
1 polymer ?
#
loop_
_entity_poly.entity_id
_entity_poly.type
_entity_poly.pdbx_seq_one_letter_code
_entity_poly.pdbx_strand_id
1 'polypeptide(L)'
;MRQDTHSNTGALSPPDGEVGLLKCGDIEALLFAYMTYELGDVQSRVVREHFRSCDGCRRVAAEIQDTMDMLREGDVGISTEPCLSEDRRKRILRAVLHPVMDWIDRHHRLFSVLTALLTLVTVLLLLRHVAIFRTQQLEEGIPIWRMFKSGRLPELVEKANPRPVPPVTE
;
A
#
# COMPACT_ATOMS: atom_id res chain seq x y z
N MET A 1 -40.86 -2.42 31.81
CA MET A 1 -39.41 -2.56 32.06
C MET A 1 -38.70 -2.36 30.73
N ARG A 2 -38.03 -1.21 30.58
CA ARG A 2 -37.29 -0.80 29.38
C ARG A 2 -35.84 -1.25 29.56
N GLN A 3 -35.31 -2.00 28.60
CA GLN A 3 -33.89 -2.34 28.55
C GLN A 3 -33.20 -1.28 27.69
N ASP A 4 -32.37 -0.45 28.32
CA ASP A 4 -31.58 0.58 27.66
C ASP A 4 -30.37 -0.08 27.00
N THR A 5 -30.39 -0.15 25.67
CA THR A 5 -29.26 -0.57 24.84
C THR A 5 -28.22 0.54 24.78
N HIS A 6 -27.13 0.38 25.52
CA HIS A 6 -25.96 1.25 25.41
C HIS A 6 -25.20 0.97 24.09
N SER A 7 -25.54 1.71 23.04
CA SER A 7 -24.75 1.81 21.81
C SER A 7 -23.51 2.66 22.06
N ASN A 8 -22.44 2.03 22.55
CA ASN A 8 -21.14 2.67 22.71
C ASN A 8 -20.31 2.49 21.42
N THR A 9 -20.70 3.20 20.35
CA THR A 9 -19.93 3.28 19.10
C THR A 9 -18.93 4.43 19.22
N GLY A 10 -17.97 4.28 20.13
CA GLY A 10 -16.83 5.17 20.23
C GLY A 10 -15.90 4.98 19.03
N ALA A 11 -16.11 5.78 17.98
CA ALA A 11 -15.16 5.96 16.91
C ALA A 11 -13.90 6.67 17.46
N LEU A 12 -12.99 5.89 18.03
CA LEU A 12 -11.61 6.31 18.25
C LEU A 12 -10.80 5.96 16.98
N SER A 13 -10.62 6.94 16.11
CA SER A 13 -9.46 6.94 15.22
C SER A 13 -8.22 7.15 16.08
N PRO A 14 -7.26 6.21 16.10
CA PRO A 14 -6.03 6.43 16.84
C PRO A 14 -5.15 7.45 16.09
N PRO A 15 -4.47 8.35 16.81
CA PRO A 15 -3.56 9.34 16.23
C PRO A 15 -2.37 8.65 15.57
N ASP A 16 -1.97 9.22 14.44
CA ASP A 16 -0.85 8.76 13.64
C ASP A 16 0.46 8.84 14.44
N GLY A 17 1.18 7.72 14.48
CA GLY A 17 2.64 7.76 14.51
C GLY A 17 3.32 7.94 15.86
N GLU A 18 3.22 6.94 16.74
CA GLU A 18 4.40 6.37 17.41
C GLU A 18 4.13 4.88 17.59
N VAL A 19 4.78 4.03 16.80
CA VAL A 19 4.83 2.58 17.08
C VAL A 19 5.82 2.41 18.23
N GLY A 20 5.43 2.85 19.43
CA GLY A 20 6.16 2.58 20.65
C GLY A 20 6.30 1.07 20.77
N LEU A 21 7.53 0.59 21.00
CA LEU A 21 7.80 -0.82 21.29
C LEU A 21 6.88 -1.25 22.45
N LEU A 22 5.77 -1.92 22.12
CA LEU A 22 4.92 -2.55 23.10
C LEU A 22 5.75 -3.56 23.87
N LYS A 23 5.62 -3.54 25.19
CA LYS A 23 6.30 -4.51 26.05
C LYS A 23 5.66 -5.87 25.83
N CYS A 24 6.45 -6.93 25.99
CA CYS A 24 5.97 -8.30 25.80
C CYS A 24 4.74 -8.62 26.66
N GLY A 25 4.67 -8.09 27.89
CA GLY A 25 3.52 -8.29 28.77
C GLY A 25 2.21 -7.67 28.28
N ASP A 26 2.27 -6.55 27.56
CA ASP A 26 1.06 -5.92 26.99
C ASP A 26 0.52 -6.74 25.80
N ILE A 27 1.43 -7.38 25.04
CA ILE A 27 1.08 -8.27 23.93
C ILE A 27 0.43 -9.56 24.44
N GLU A 28 0.91 -10.10 25.56
CA GLU A 28 0.40 -11.34 26.15
C GLU A 28 -1.09 -11.22 26.53
N ALA A 29 -1.50 -10.07 27.08
CA ALA A 29 -2.90 -9.78 27.37
C ALA A 29 -3.79 -9.72 26.12
N LEU A 30 -3.24 -9.28 24.98
CA LEU A 30 -3.95 -9.20 23.69
C LEU A 30 -3.91 -10.51 22.91
N LEU A 31 -3.06 -11.46 23.32
CA LEU A 31 -2.76 -12.66 22.56
C LEU A 31 -4.00 -13.55 22.44
N PHE A 32 -4.76 -13.74 23.52
CA PHE A 32 -5.95 -14.57 23.47
C PHE A 32 -7.01 -14.00 22.51
N ALA A 33 -7.32 -12.71 22.62
CA ALA A 33 -8.28 -12.02 21.76
C ALA A 33 -7.81 -11.95 20.28
N TYR A 34 -6.49 -11.95 20.05
CA TYR A 34 -5.91 -12.10 18.72
C TYR A 34 -6.19 -13.49 18.14
N MET A 35 -6.00 -14.56 18.93
CA MET A 35 -6.19 -15.95 18.48
C MET A 35 -7.67 -16.31 18.27
N THR A 36 -8.58 -15.67 19.01
CA THR A 36 -10.04 -15.81 18.82
C THR A 36 -10.61 -14.92 17.71
N TYR A 37 -9.77 -14.13 17.03
CA TYR A 37 -10.18 -13.14 16.02
C TYR A 37 -11.14 -12.06 16.53
N GLU A 38 -11.10 -11.76 17.82
CA GLU A 38 -11.90 -10.71 18.46
C GLU A 38 -11.20 -9.33 18.42
N LEU A 39 -9.91 -9.32 18.09
CA LEU A 39 -9.11 -8.10 17.98
C LEU A 39 -9.41 -7.35 16.67
N GLY A 40 -9.65 -6.04 16.76
CA GLY A 40 -9.84 -5.18 15.59
C GLY A 40 -8.58 -5.08 14.71
N ASP A 41 -8.74 -4.68 13.44
CA ASP A 41 -7.67 -4.68 12.43
C ASP A 41 -6.39 -3.95 12.85
N VAL A 42 -6.54 -2.82 13.54
CA VAL A 42 -5.40 -2.00 14.00
C VAL A 42 -4.59 -2.74 15.06
N GLN A 43 -5.26 -3.31 16.07
CA GLN A 43 -4.60 -4.07 17.14
C GLN A 43 -3.99 -5.36 16.58
N SER A 44 -4.70 -6.05 15.69
CA SER A 44 -4.19 -7.22 14.97
C SER A 44 -2.93 -6.91 14.14
N ARG A 45 -2.85 -5.73 13.52
CA ARG A 45 -1.63 -5.29 12.82
C ARG A 45 -0.46 -5.10 13.80
N VAL A 46 -0.73 -4.52 14.96
CA VAL A 46 0.29 -4.27 15.99
C VAL A 46 0.86 -5.57 16.57
N VAL A 47 0.01 -6.55 16.91
CA VAL A 47 0.45 -7.87 17.38
C VAL A 47 1.29 -8.58 16.32
N ARG A 48 0.87 -8.53 15.05
CA ARG A 48 1.64 -9.11 13.93
C ARG A 48 3.02 -8.46 13.76
N GLU A 49 3.12 -7.15 13.89
CA GLU A 49 4.41 -6.45 13.80
C GLU A 49 5.33 -6.81 14.98
N HIS A 50 4.77 -6.99 16.19
CA HIS A 50 5.53 -7.47 17.33
C HIS A 50 6.06 -8.90 17.12
N PHE A 51 5.27 -9.81 16.56
CA PHE A 51 5.73 -11.19 16.26
C PHE A 51 6.89 -11.23 15.26
N ARG A 52 6.97 -10.26 14.34
CA ARG A 52 8.10 -10.15 13.40
C ARG A 52 9.42 -9.83 14.11
N SER A 53 9.36 -9.12 15.23
CA SER A 53 10.53 -8.63 15.96
C SER A 53 10.85 -9.42 17.24
N CYS A 54 9.88 -10.13 17.82
CA CYS A 54 10.05 -10.87 19.07
C CYS A 54 9.82 -12.38 18.90
N ASP A 55 10.90 -13.17 18.95
CA ASP A 55 10.82 -14.63 18.88
C ASP A 55 10.15 -15.27 20.10
N GLY A 56 10.28 -14.66 21.28
CA GLY A 56 9.67 -15.17 22.52
C GLY A 56 8.15 -15.18 22.44
N CYS A 57 7.53 -14.04 22.11
CA CYS A 57 6.08 -13.93 21.95
C CYS A 57 5.55 -14.83 20.82
N ARG A 58 6.33 -15.05 19.76
CA ARG A 58 5.96 -15.97 18.68
C ARG A 58 5.90 -17.43 19.14
N ARG A 59 6.85 -17.87 19.98
CA ARG A 59 6.85 -19.23 20.54
C ARG A 59 5.67 -19.44 21.47
N VAL A 60 5.39 -18.47 22.35
CA VAL A 60 4.22 -18.51 23.25
C VAL A 60 2.92 -18.58 22.45
N ALA A 61 2.79 -17.76 21.39
CA ALA A 61 1.63 -17.82 20.51
C ALA A 61 1.47 -19.19 19.84
N ALA A 62 2.56 -19.82 19.41
CA ALA A 62 2.54 -21.16 18.82
C ALA A 62 2.13 -22.24 19.85
N GLU A 63 2.59 -22.14 21.09
CA GLU A 63 2.21 -23.05 22.18
C GLU A 63 0.73 -22.94 22.56
N ILE A 64 0.20 -21.71 22.59
CA ILE A 64 -1.24 -21.48 22.80
C ILE A 64 -2.06 -22.05 21.64
N GLN A 65 -1.60 -21.86 20.39
CA GLN A 65 -2.26 -22.43 19.21
C GLN A 65 -2.28 -23.97 19.29
N ASP A 66 -1.15 -24.59 19.61
CA ASP A 66 -1.03 -26.04 19.78
C ASP A 66 -1.98 -26.56 20.87
N THR A 67 -2.06 -25.85 22.01
CA THR A 67 -3.01 -26.17 23.07
C THR A 67 -4.46 -26.06 22.59
N MET A 68 -4.81 -25.01 21.83
CA MET A 68 -6.15 -24.86 21.26
C MET A 68 -6.47 -25.97 20.25
N ASP A 69 -5.50 -26.40 19.47
CA ASP A 69 -5.67 -27.48 18.50
C ASP A 69 -5.84 -28.83 19.21
N MET A 70 -5.09 -29.11 20.27
CA MET A 70 -5.31 -30.29 21.13
C MET A 70 -6.70 -30.30 21.78
N LEU A 71 -7.18 -29.14 22.26
CA LEU A 71 -8.53 -29.03 22.81
C LEU A 71 -9.59 -29.30 21.75
N ARG A 72 -9.40 -28.82 20.51
CA ARG A 72 -10.30 -29.08 19.38
C ARG A 72 -10.29 -30.54 18.95
N GLU A 73 -9.14 -31.20 18.99
CA GLU A 73 -9.01 -32.63 18.70
C GLU A 73 -9.66 -33.50 19.79
N GLY A 74 -9.58 -33.08 21.05
CA GLY A 74 -10.27 -33.74 22.17
C GLY A 74 -11.79 -33.61 22.09
N ASP A 75 -12.30 -32.51 21.51
CA ASP A 75 -13.73 -32.23 21.38
C ASP A 75 -14.41 -32.99 20.22
N VAL A 76 -13.68 -33.84 19.49
CA VAL A 76 -14.18 -34.65 18.36
C VAL A 76 -15.32 -35.61 18.76
N GLY A 77 -15.51 -35.86 20.06
CA GLY A 77 -16.66 -36.61 20.59
C GLY A 77 -17.97 -35.83 20.63
N ILE A 78 -17.92 -34.49 20.67
CA ILE A 78 -19.07 -33.62 20.52
C ILE A 78 -19.10 -33.22 19.05
N SER A 79 -19.86 -33.96 18.24
CA SER A 79 -20.11 -33.61 16.85
C SER A 79 -20.78 -32.24 16.75
N THR A 80 -20.01 -31.16 16.86
CA THR A 80 -20.39 -29.88 16.27
C THR A 80 -20.50 -30.17 14.80
N GLU A 81 -21.74 -30.35 14.33
CA GLU A 81 -22.00 -30.50 12.90
C GLU A 81 -21.22 -29.39 12.18
N PRO A 82 -20.41 -29.74 11.16
CA PRO A 82 -19.58 -28.76 10.48
C PRO A 82 -20.47 -27.58 10.08
N CYS A 83 -20.16 -26.40 10.61
CA CYS A 83 -20.99 -25.19 10.51
C CYS A 83 -21.16 -24.68 9.06
N LEU A 84 -20.63 -25.42 8.09
CA LEU A 84 -20.67 -25.17 6.66
C LEU A 84 -21.16 -26.44 5.96
N SER A 85 -22.18 -26.30 5.13
CA SER A 85 -22.58 -27.39 4.24
C SER A 85 -21.39 -27.87 3.38
N GLU A 86 -21.32 -29.17 3.13
CA GLU A 86 -20.27 -29.80 2.33
C GLU A 86 -20.08 -29.10 0.96
N ASP A 87 -21.16 -28.64 0.34
CA ASP A 87 -21.12 -27.90 -0.92
C ASP A 87 -20.50 -26.50 -0.79
N ARG A 88 -20.67 -25.83 0.35
CA ARG A 88 -20.03 -24.53 0.62
C ARG A 88 -18.56 -24.73 0.91
N ARG A 89 -18.20 -25.77 1.67
CA ARG A 89 -16.81 -26.16 1.95
C ARG A 89 -16.06 -26.48 0.66
N LYS A 90 -16.64 -27.30 -0.24
CA LYS A 90 -16.03 -27.62 -1.54
C LYS A 90 -15.81 -26.38 -2.43
N ARG A 91 -16.74 -25.41 -2.40
CA ARG A 91 -16.56 -24.15 -3.14
C ARG A 91 -15.42 -23.31 -2.57
N ILE A 92 -15.33 -23.18 -1.25
CA ILE A 92 -14.23 -22.47 -0.59
C ILE A 92 -12.90 -23.15 -0.88
N LEU A 93 -12.83 -24.48 -0.71
CA LEU A 93 -11.62 -25.25 -1.02
C LEU A 93 -11.21 -25.09 -2.49
N ARG A 94 -12.15 -25.12 -3.45
CA ARG A 94 -11.82 -24.93 -4.87
C ARG A 94 -11.34 -23.50 -5.18
N ALA A 95 -11.85 -22.50 -4.47
CA ALA A 95 -11.41 -21.12 -4.60
C ALA A 95 -10.02 -20.89 -3.98
N VAL A 96 -9.76 -21.48 -2.81
CA VAL A 96 -8.50 -21.33 -2.07
C VAL A 96 -7.38 -22.20 -2.65
N LEU A 97 -7.65 -23.47 -2.97
CA LEU A 97 -6.70 -24.38 -3.63
C LEU A 97 -6.68 -24.21 -5.15
N HIS A 98 -7.03 -23.03 -5.67
CA HIS A 98 -6.93 -22.82 -7.11
C HIS A 98 -5.44 -22.95 -7.51
N PRO A 99 -5.07 -23.82 -8.47
CA PRO A 99 -3.68 -24.09 -8.84
C PRO A 99 -2.93 -22.83 -9.28
N VAL A 100 -3.67 -21.78 -9.67
CA VAL A 100 -3.12 -20.46 -9.99
C VAL A 100 -2.55 -19.75 -8.76
N MET A 101 -3.16 -19.84 -7.57
CA MET A 101 -2.63 -19.18 -6.37
C MET A 101 -1.32 -19.85 -5.93
N ASP A 102 -1.28 -21.18 -5.93
CA ASP A 102 -0.07 -21.96 -5.60
C ASP A 102 1.05 -21.72 -6.64
N TRP A 103 0.67 -21.55 -7.91
CA TRP A 103 1.59 -21.17 -8.98
C TRP A 103 2.14 -19.75 -8.81
N ILE A 104 1.29 -18.78 -8.43
CA ILE A 104 1.70 -17.40 -8.14
C ILE A 104 2.67 -17.37 -6.96
N ASP A 105 2.37 -18.05 -5.85
CA ASP A 105 3.25 -18.09 -4.68
C ASP A 105 4.61 -18.71 -5.03
N ARG A 106 4.64 -19.76 -5.85
CA ARG A 106 5.90 -20.36 -6.31
C ARG A 106 6.68 -19.44 -7.26
N HIS A 107 6.01 -18.68 -8.11
CA HIS A 107 6.63 -17.87 -9.15
C HIS A 107 6.68 -16.37 -8.82
N HIS A 108 6.29 -15.94 -7.62
CA HIS A 108 6.23 -14.51 -7.25
C HIS A 108 7.57 -13.81 -7.46
N ARG A 109 8.70 -14.50 -7.18
CA ARG A 109 10.06 -13.99 -7.46
C ARG A 109 10.30 -13.76 -8.95
N LEU A 110 9.90 -14.72 -9.79
CA LEU A 110 10.05 -14.60 -11.25
C LEU A 110 9.17 -13.46 -11.79
N PHE A 111 7.92 -13.34 -11.32
CA PHE A 111 7.04 -12.24 -11.69
C PHE A 111 7.57 -10.87 -11.24
N SER A 112 8.14 -10.79 -10.04
CA SER A 112 8.75 -9.54 -9.55
C SER A 112 9.94 -9.13 -10.41
N VAL A 113 10.80 -10.07 -10.80
CA VAL A 113 11.93 -9.78 -11.70
C VAL A 113 11.45 -9.41 -13.10
N LEU A 114 10.47 -10.13 -13.66
CA LEU A 114 9.90 -9.83 -14.97
C LEU A 114 9.24 -8.45 -15.00
N THR A 115 8.49 -8.10 -13.98
CA THR A 115 7.86 -6.76 -13.89
C THR A 115 8.90 -5.66 -13.73
N ALA A 116 9.95 -5.86 -12.93
CA ALA A 116 11.07 -4.92 -12.83
C ALA A 116 11.85 -4.74 -14.15
N LEU A 117 12.06 -5.82 -14.91
CA LEU A 117 12.67 -5.73 -16.23
C LEU A 117 11.77 -5.01 -17.23
N LEU A 118 10.47 -5.31 -17.20
CA LEU A 118 9.48 -4.65 -18.06
C LEU A 118 9.47 -3.13 -17.81
N THR A 119 9.41 -2.71 -16.55
CA THR A 119 9.41 -1.28 -16.20
C THR A 119 10.71 -0.60 -16.60
N LEU A 120 11.87 -1.24 -16.42
CA LEU A 120 13.16 -0.73 -16.88
C LEU A 120 13.17 -0.52 -18.39
N VAL A 121 12.72 -1.51 -19.16
CA VAL A 121 12.63 -1.42 -20.63
C VAL A 121 11.70 -0.28 -21.05
N THR A 122 10.53 -0.15 -20.42
CA THR A 122 9.59 0.94 -20.70
C THR A 122 10.20 2.32 -20.44
N VAL A 123 10.91 2.50 -19.32
CA VAL A 123 11.60 3.76 -18.99
C VAL A 123 12.68 4.08 -20.03
N LEU A 124 13.49 3.10 -20.43
CA LEU A 124 14.53 3.31 -21.45
C LEU A 124 13.93 3.68 -22.81
N LEU A 125 12.82 3.06 -23.21
CA LEU A 125 12.10 3.41 -24.44
C LEU A 125 11.55 4.84 -24.38
N LEU A 126 10.98 5.25 -23.25
CA LEU A 126 10.52 6.63 -23.04
C LEU A 126 11.67 7.64 -23.12
N LEU A 127 12.80 7.36 -22.46
CA LEU A 127 13.97 8.23 -22.51
C LEU A 127 14.53 8.35 -23.93
N ARG A 128 14.61 7.23 -24.66
CA ARG A 128 15.02 7.23 -26.07
C ARG A 128 14.06 8.06 -26.92
N HIS A 129 12.76 7.91 -26.72
CA HIS A 129 11.75 8.68 -27.44
C HIS A 129 11.88 10.18 -27.16
N VAL A 130 12.05 10.58 -25.89
CA VAL A 130 12.28 11.98 -25.50
C VAL A 130 13.58 12.53 -26.09
N ALA A 131 14.65 11.74 -26.13
CA ALA A 131 15.91 12.15 -26.73
C ALA A 131 15.77 12.41 -28.24
N ILE A 132 15.11 11.50 -28.98
CA ILE A 132 14.84 11.66 -30.42
C ILE A 132 13.95 12.89 -30.67
N PHE A 133 12.90 13.05 -29.86
CA PHE A 133 12.01 14.21 -29.98
C PHE A 133 12.75 15.53 -29.72
N ARG A 134 13.67 15.56 -28.75
CA ARG A 134 14.54 16.71 -28.50
C ARG A 134 15.47 17.00 -29.67
N THR A 135 16.03 15.98 -30.33
CA THR A 135 16.90 16.20 -31.50
C THR A 135 16.11 16.78 -32.69
N GLN A 136 14.88 16.32 -32.93
CA GLN A 136 14.03 16.85 -34.00
C GLN A 136 13.61 18.30 -33.74
N GLN A 137 13.24 18.63 -32.49
CA GLN A 137 12.93 20.01 -32.08
C GLN A 137 14.10 20.98 -32.29
N LEU A 138 15.35 20.51 -32.15
CA LEU A 138 16.54 21.33 -32.41
C LEU A 138 16.79 21.59 -33.90
N GLU A 139 16.35 20.69 -34.78
CA GLU A 139 16.50 20.85 -36.23
C GLU A 139 15.40 21.72 -36.84
N GLU A 140 14.16 21.58 -36.38
CA GLU A 140 13.01 22.35 -36.89
C GLU A 140 12.79 23.69 -36.15
N GLY A 141 13.25 23.80 -34.91
CA GLY A 141 13.16 25.03 -34.13
C GLY A 141 14.29 26.00 -34.47
N ILE A 142 13.99 27.05 -35.24
CA ILE A 142 14.85 28.23 -35.40
C ILE A 142 15.33 28.63 -33.99
N PRO A 143 16.64 28.55 -33.67
CA PRO A 143 17.09 28.80 -32.31
C PRO A 143 16.86 30.28 -32.01
N ILE A 144 15.85 30.58 -31.18
CA ILE A 144 15.61 31.92 -30.62
C ILE A 144 16.91 32.44 -29.96
N TRP A 145 17.74 31.55 -29.42
CA TRP A 145 19.08 31.85 -28.90
C TRP A 145 20.09 32.33 -29.97
N ARG A 146 19.99 31.96 -31.26
CA ARG A 146 20.79 32.60 -32.33
C ARG A 146 20.34 34.02 -32.61
N MET A 147 19.05 34.34 -32.47
CA MET A 147 18.60 35.73 -32.59
C MET A 147 19.15 36.59 -31.44
N PHE A 148 19.19 36.06 -30.21
CA PHE A 148 19.83 36.72 -29.06
C PHE A 148 21.33 36.97 -29.23
N LYS A 149 22.06 36.01 -29.83
CA LYS A 149 23.51 36.16 -30.06
C LYS A 149 23.87 37.16 -31.17
N SER A 150 22.91 37.58 -32.01
CA SER A 150 23.16 38.48 -33.13
C SER A 150 23.11 39.98 -32.78
N GLY A 151 22.88 40.34 -31.51
CA GLY A 151 22.89 41.74 -31.05
C GLY A 151 21.75 42.61 -31.62
N ARG A 152 20.75 42.01 -32.27
CA ARG A 152 19.66 42.71 -32.98
C ARG A 152 18.37 42.90 -32.18
N LEU A 153 18.38 42.60 -30.89
CA LEU A 153 17.23 42.76 -30.00
C LEU A 153 16.99 44.16 -29.39
N PRO A 154 17.96 45.09 -29.25
CA PRO A 154 17.63 46.41 -28.69
C PRO A 154 16.73 47.23 -29.62
N GLU A 155 16.77 47.01 -30.94
CA GLU A 155 16.04 47.84 -31.91
C GLU A 155 14.52 47.59 -31.92
N LEU A 156 14.05 46.39 -31.57
CA LEU A 156 12.62 46.07 -31.53
C LEU A 156 11.97 46.43 -30.20
N VAL A 157 12.72 46.38 -29.09
CA VAL A 157 12.24 46.85 -27.78
C VAL A 157 12.12 48.37 -27.76
N GLU A 158 13.01 49.08 -28.45
CA GLU A 158 12.94 50.54 -28.58
C GLU A 158 11.76 51.01 -29.44
N LYS A 159 11.37 50.25 -30.48
CA LYS A 159 10.15 50.55 -31.27
C LYS A 159 8.85 50.20 -30.57
N ALA A 160 8.86 49.30 -29.59
CA ALA A 160 7.66 48.82 -28.90
C ALA A 160 7.32 49.62 -27.63
N ASN A 161 8.08 50.67 -27.29
CA ASN A 161 7.76 51.55 -26.16
C ASN A 161 6.88 52.72 -26.66
N PRO A 162 5.53 52.65 -26.52
CA PRO A 162 4.67 53.78 -26.86
C PRO A 162 5.06 54.97 -25.99
N ARG A 163 5.31 56.12 -26.62
CA ARG A 163 5.64 57.36 -25.90
C ARG A 163 4.58 57.62 -24.82
N PRO A 164 4.97 58.03 -23.60
CA PRO A 164 4.01 58.40 -22.57
C PRO A 164 3.11 59.52 -23.11
N VAL A 165 1.81 59.25 -23.15
CA VAL A 165 0.79 60.23 -23.52
C VAL A 165 0.78 61.29 -22.42
N PRO A 166 0.91 62.58 -22.76
CA PRO A 166 0.90 63.63 -21.74
C PRO A 166 -0.46 63.66 -21.02
N PRO A 167 -0.47 64.00 -19.71
CA PRO A 167 -1.71 64.12 -18.96
C PRO A 167 -2.57 65.24 -19.55
N VAL A 168 -3.84 64.94 -19.82
CA VAL A 168 -4.85 65.92 -20.21
C VAL A 168 -5.17 66.76 -18.96
N THR A 169 -4.79 68.03 -18.98
CA THR A 169 -5.22 69.00 -17.97
C THR A 169 -6.57 69.59 -18.39
N GLU A 170 -7.60 69.32 -17.58
CA GLU A 170 -8.90 70.01 -17.62
C GLU A 170 -8.87 71.32 -16.82
#